data_AF-A0AA86WT15-F1
#
_entry.id   AF-A0AA86WT15-F1
#
_cell.length_a   1.000
_cell.length_b   1.000
_cell.length_c   1.000
_cell.angle_alpha   90.00
_cell.angle_beta   90.00
_cell.angle_gamma   90.00
#
_symmetry.space_group_name_H-M   'P 1'
#
loop_
_entity.id
_entity.type
_entity.pdbx_description
1 polymer ?
#
loop_
_entity_poly.entity_id
_entity_poly.type
_entity_poly.pdbx_seq_one_letter_code
_entity_poly.pdbx_strand_id
1 'polypeptide(L)' 'MLGSVAADFYSDIPDAMNAMSRISKSVMPQTEKIKRFYDAKYKVFHKMYEDDVEYKRLMGEF' A
#
# COMPACT_ATOMS: atom_id res chain seq x y z
N MET A 1 -15.47 -17.28 4.48
CA MET A 1 -15.30 -16.28 5.54
C MET A 1 -16.63 -15.59 5.85
N LEU A 2 -17.09 -14.62 5.03
CA LEU A 2 -18.36 -13.93 5.32
C LEU A 2 -19.57 -14.87 5.27
N GLY A 3 -19.70 -15.69 4.23
CA GLY A 3 -20.78 -16.68 4.14
C GLY A 3 -20.69 -17.83 5.14
N SER A 4 -19.50 -18.14 5.65
CA SER A 4 -19.30 -19.21 6.63
C SER A 4 -19.62 -18.78 8.07
N VAL A 5 -19.45 -17.50 8.39
CA VAL A 5 -19.93 -16.93 9.66
C VAL A 5 -21.45 -16.74 9.62
N ALA A 6 -22.01 -16.28 8.49
CA ALA A 6 -23.46 -16.15 8.34
C ALA A 6 -24.21 -17.50 8.37
N ALA A 7 -23.53 -18.61 8.03
CA ALA A 7 -24.06 -19.96 8.09
C ALA A 7 -23.80 -20.68 9.43
N ASP A 8 -23.35 -19.95 10.46
CA ASP A 8 -23.00 -20.47 11.80
C ASP A 8 -21.92 -21.57 11.81
N PHE A 9 -21.15 -21.67 10.72
CA PHE A 9 -20.05 -22.63 10.58
C PHE A 9 -18.77 -22.15 11.28
N TYR A 10 -18.63 -20.84 11.48
CA TYR A 10 -17.63 -20.22 12.35
C TYR A 10 -18.28 -19.15 13.23
N SER A 11 -17.91 -19.11 14.51
CA SER A 11 -18.49 -18.23 15.53
C SER A 11 -18.16 -16.75 15.31
N ASP A 12 -17.02 -16.46 14.69
CA ASP A 12 -16.60 -15.10 14.38
C ASP A 12 -15.73 -15.01 13.11
N ILE A 13 -15.52 -13.77 12.65
CA ILE A 13 -14.74 -13.46 11.44
C ILE A 13 -13.25 -13.79 11.63
N PRO A 14 -12.58 -13.45 12.75
CA PRO A 14 -11.19 -13.86 13.00
C PRO A 14 -10.94 -15.37 12.87
N ASP A 15 -11.83 -16.21 13.40
CA ASP A 15 -11.72 -17.67 13.32
C ASP A 15 -11.86 -18.17 11.87
N ALA A 16 -12.84 -17.63 11.14
CA ALA A 16 -13.00 -17.94 9.72
C ALA A 16 -11.80 -17.48 8.89
N MET A 17 -11.17 -16.34 9.24
CA MET A 17 -9.96 -15.84 8.57
C MET A 17 -8.75 -16.73 8.85
N ASN A 18 -8.53 -17.15 10.10
CA ASN A 18 -7.44 -18.06 10.48
C ASN A 18 -7.56 -19.43 9.79
N ALA A 19 -8.79 -19.94 9.65
CA ALA A 19 -9.04 -21.22 9.01
C ALA A 19 -8.91 -21.17 7.48
N MET A 20 -9.30 -20.05 6.86
CA MET A 20 -9.43 -19.93 5.39
C MET A 20 -8.37 -19.06 4.73
N SER A 21 -7.47 -18.43 5.48
CA SER A 21 -6.31 -17.70 4.95
C SER A 21 -5.01 -18.17 5.56
N ARG A 22 -4.02 -18.38 4.71
CA ARG A 22 -2.63 -18.62 5.11
C ARG A 22 -1.70 -17.77 4.27
N ILE A 23 -0.64 -17.28 4.88
CA ILE A 23 0.42 -16.57 4.18
C ILE A 23 1.12 -17.57 3.26
N SER A 24 0.97 -17.40 1.94
CA SER A 24 1.63 -18.25 0.94
C SER A 24 3.03 -17.74 0.60
N LYS A 25 3.25 -16.42 0.64
CA LYS A 25 4.52 -15.79 0.36
C LYS A 25 4.66 -14.53 1.19
N SER A 26 5.83 -14.34 1.77
CA SER A 26 6.21 -13.13 2.47
C SER A 26 7.42 -12.52 1.78
N VAL A 27 7.29 -11.28 1.31
CA VAL A 27 8.39 -10.55 0.67
C VAL A 27 8.83 -9.46 1.62
N MET A 28 10.07 -9.56 2.09
CA MET A 28 10.66 -8.63 3.03
C MET A 28 11.50 -7.57 2.30
N PRO A 29 11.68 -6.37 2.91
CA PRO A 29 12.66 -5.41 2.44
C PRO A 29 14.04 -6.07 2.31
N GLN A 30 14.73 -5.83 1.19
CA GLN A 30 15.96 -6.54 0.87
C GLN A 30 17.16 -6.02 1.68
N THR A 31 17.57 -4.78 1.45
CA THR A 31 18.74 -4.17 2.11
C THR A 31 18.48 -2.69 2.42
N GLU A 32 19.14 -2.19 3.46
CA GLU A 32 19.07 -0.76 3.83
C GLU A 32 19.61 0.16 2.71
N LYS A 33 20.52 -0.34 1.87
CA LYS A 33 21.00 0.40 0.69
C LYS A 33 19.88 0.65 -0.32
N ILE A 34 19.07 -0.38 -0.58
CA ILE A 34 17.92 -0.29 -1.49
C ILE A 34 16.85 0.61 -0.88
N LYS A 35 16.59 0.50 0.43
CA LYS A 35 15.67 1.39 1.14
C LYS A 35 16.07 2.87 1.00
N ARG A 36 17.33 3.22 1.29
CA ARG A 36 17.83 4.60 1.13
C ARG A 36 17.72 5.13 -0.31
N PHE A 37 17.92 4.25 -1.30
CA PHE A 37 17.71 4.60 -2.70
C PHE A 37 16.24 4.94 -2.99
N TYR A 38 15.31 4.14 -2.47
CA TYR A 38 13.88 4.42 -2.58
C TYR A 38 13.45 5.65 -1.76
N ASP A 39 14.06 5.91 -0.60
CA ASP A 39 13.82 7.15 0.16
C ASP A 39 14.20 8.39 -0.64
N ALA A 40 15.32 8.34 -1.37
CA ALA A 40 15.71 9.42 -2.28
C ALA A 40 14.73 9.55 -3.45
N LYS A 41 14.29 8.44 -4.05
CA LYS A 41 13.26 8.46 -5.10
C LYS A 41 11.93 9.01 -4.59
N TYR A 42 11.58 8.74 -3.33
CA TYR A 42 10.33 9.22 -2.73
C TYR A 42 10.33 10.75 -2.59
N LYS A 43 11.48 11.36 -2.28
CA LYS A 43 11.62 12.82 -2.29
C LYS A 43 11.42 13.41 -3.69
N VAL A 44 11.97 12.77 -4.71
CA VAL A 44 11.77 13.19 -6.10
C VAL A 44 10.30 13.07 -6.50
N PHE A 45 9.64 11.98 -6.11
CA PHE A 45 8.22 11.78 -6.39
C PHE A 45 7.33 12.91 -5.86
N HIS A 46 7.56 13.34 -4.60
CA HIS A 46 6.85 14.48 -4.03
C HIS A 46 7.15 15.78 -4.78
N LYS A 47 8.43 16.03 -5.06
CA LYS A 47 8.84 17.22 -5.81
C LYS A 47 8.20 17.27 -7.19
N MET A 48 8.07 16.15 -7.88
CA MET A 48 7.41 16.10 -9.19
C MET A 48 5.94 16.54 -9.14
N TYR A 49 5.22 16.23 -8.05
CA TYR A 49 3.86 16.70 -7.87
C TYR A 49 3.81 18.21 -7.60
N GLU A 50 4.69 18.71 -6.73
CA GLU A 50 4.80 20.14 -6.45
C GLU A 50 5.12 20.93 -7.73
N ASP A 51 6.09 20.45 -8.50
CA ASP A 51 6.49 21.02 -9.78
C ASP A 51 5.31 21.02 -10.79
N ASP A 52 4.53 19.93 -10.89
CA ASP A 52 3.34 19.86 -11.77
C ASP A 52 2.27 20.89 -11.39
N VAL A 53 2.01 21.07 -10.10
CA VAL A 53 1.06 22.09 -9.60
C VAL A 53 1.60 23.49 -9.88
N GLU A 54 2.89 23.72 -9.67
CA GLU A 54 3.53 25.01 -9.95
C GLU A 54 3.45 25.37 -11.44
N TYR A 55 3.75 24.43 -12.33
CA TYR A 55 3.65 24.64 -13.78
C TYR A 55 2.21 24.91 -14.22
N LYS A 56 1.22 24.20 -13.65
CA LYS A 56 -0.20 24.48 -13.91
C LYS A 56 -0.61 25.88 -13.45
N ARG A 57 -0.12 26.34 -12.31
CA ARG A 57 -0.36 27.71 -11.83
C ARG A 57 0.23 28.74 -12.80
N LEU A 58 1.50 28.57 -13.16
CA LEU A 58 2.21 29.48 -14.07
C LEU A 58 1.56 29.54 -15.46
N MET A 59 1.10 28.41 -15.99
CA MET A 59 0.43 28.34 -17.30
C MET A 59 -1.04 28.77 -17.26
N GLY A 60 -1.69 28.75 -16.09
CA GLY A 60 -3.05 29.27 -15.89
C GLY A 60 -3.10 30.78 -15.63
N GLU A 61 -1.95 31.42 -15.43
CA GLU A 61 -1.80 32.89 -15.32
C GLU A 61 -1.59 33.58 -16.70
N PHE A 62 -1.56 32.80 -17.79
CA PHE A 62 -1.64 33.28 -19.19
C PHE A 62 -3.08 33.30 -19.71
#